data_AF-A0A6A4NUZ7-F1
#
_entry.id   AF-A0A6A4NUZ7-F1
#
_cell.length_a   1.000
_cell.length_b   1.000
_cell.length_c   1.000
_cell.angle_alpha   90.00
_cell.angle_beta   90.00
_cell.angle_gamma   90.00
#
_symmetry.space_group_name_H-M   'P 1'
#
loop_
_entity.id
_entity.type
_entity.pdbx_description
1 polymer ?
#
loop_
_entity_poly.entity_id
_entity_poly.type
_entity_poly.pdbx_seq_one_letter_code
_entity_poly.pdbx_strand_id
1 'polypeptide(L)'
;MNNDMLILQESCIDSSGAIVVYCPVDLPSMNIAMNGEDSSCIPLLPSGFSITPDGQDEQGGDGASTSSNTGRCSSGGSLITVALQIMVYVRVGFLR
;
A
#
# COMPACT_ATOMS: atom_id res chain seq x y z
N MET A 1 13.96 25.84 -10.36
CA MET A 1 13.24 24.92 -9.46
C MET A 1 13.34 23.58 -10.16
N ASN A 2 14.38 22.81 -9.86
CA ASN A 2 14.64 21.56 -10.55
C ASN A 2 13.77 20.50 -9.86
N ASN A 3 12.91 19.85 -10.63
CA ASN A 3 11.91 18.91 -10.13
C ASN A 3 12.58 17.53 -9.98
N ASP A 4 13.65 17.47 -9.19
CA ASP A 4 14.49 16.28 -9.03
C ASP A 4 13.91 15.32 -7.98
N MET A 5 12.58 15.17 -7.98
CA MET A 5 11.85 14.29 -7.07
C MET A 5 11.24 13.16 -7.88
N LEU A 6 11.57 11.93 -7.48
CA LEU A 6 11.07 10.69 -8.04
C LEU A 6 10.11 10.03 -7.05
N ILE A 7 9.31 9.11 -7.57
CA ILE A 7 8.51 8.19 -6.76
C ILE A 7 9.12 6.80 -6.95
N LEU A 8 9.60 6.19 -5.87
CA LEU A 8 9.84 4.75 -5.87
C LEU A 8 8.53 4.06 -5.56
N GLN A 9 8.19 3.06 -6.35
CA GLN A 9 6.98 2.30 -6.18
C GLN A 9 7.28 0.82 -6.35
N GLU A 10 6.77 0.03 -5.43
CA GLU A 10 6.71 -1.42 -5.52
C GLU A 10 5.25 -1.86 -5.42
N SER A 11 4.88 -2.86 -6.21
CA SER A 11 3.56 -3.48 -6.12
C SER A 11 3.70 -4.98 -6.22
N CYS A 12 2.93 -5.70 -5.41
CA CYS A 12 2.87 -7.15 -5.41
C CYS A 12 1.40 -7.59 -5.39
N ILE A 13 1.11 -8.73 -6.00
CA ILE A 13 -0.21 -9.37 -5.99
C ILE A 13 0.01 -10.86 -5.74
N ASP A 14 -0.67 -11.41 -4.75
CA ASP A 14 -0.69 -12.84 -4.43
C ASP A 14 -2.12 -13.31 -4.11
N SER A 15 -2.27 -14.54 -3.61
CA SER A 15 -3.58 -15.10 -3.22
C SER A 15 -4.22 -14.40 -2.02
N SER A 16 -3.44 -13.66 -1.23
CA SER A 16 -3.89 -12.94 -0.03
C SER A 16 -4.37 -11.53 -0.36
N GLY A 17 -3.92 -10.95 -1.48
CA GLY A 17 -4.34 -9.64 -1.94
C GLY A 17 -3.34 -8.94 -2.85
N ALA A 18 -3.51 -7.64 -3.00
CA ALA A 18 -2.62 -6.76 -3.72
C ALA A 18 -2.07 -5.68 -2.79
N ILE A 19 -0.82 -5.29 -2.98
CA ILE A 19 -0.19 -4.18 -2.27
C ILE A 19 0.43 -3.20 -3.26
N VAL A 20 0.41 -1.92 -2.89
CA VAL A 20 1.21 -0.86 -3.52
C VAL A 20 1.88 -0.08 -2.41
N VAL A 21 3.20 -0.02 -2.43
CA VAL A 21 4.02 0.80 -1.53
C VAL A 21 4.80 1.78 -2.39
N TYR A 22 4.80 3.04 -2.00
CA TYR A 22 5.53 4.09 -2.68
C TYR A 22 6.19 5.06 -1.71
N CYS A 23 7.32 5.64 -2.09
CA CYS A 23 7.95 6.72 -1.34
C CYS A 23 8.47 7.80 -2.29
N PRO A 24 8.22 9.08 -1.98
CA PRO A 24 8.93 10.15 -2.66
C PRO A 24 10.40 10.18 -2.26
N VAL A 25 11.29 10.35 -3.24
CA VAL A 25 12.74 10.37 -3.07
C VAL A 25 13.36 11.40 -4.01
N ASP A 26 14.50 11.99 -3.67
CA ASP A 26 15.23 12.87 -4.58
C ASP A 26 16.13 12.08 -5.56
N LEU A 27 16.33 12.63 -6.76
CA LEU A 27 17.17 12.05 -7.82
C LEU A 27 18.63 11.82 -7.36
N PRO A 28 19.29 12.73 -6.61
CA PRO A 28 20.61 12.48 -6.05
C PRO A 28 20.66 11.26 -5.13
N SER A 29 19.72 11.13 -4.18
CA SER A 29 19.61 9.93 -3.33
C SER A 29 19.44 8.65 -4.16
N MET A 30 18.65 8.70 -5.23
CA MET A 30 18.51 7.55 -6.11
C MET A 30 19.79 7.20 -6.86
N ASN A 31 20.57 8.19 -7.27
CA ASN A 31 21.85 7.94 -7.92
C ASN A 31 22.83 7.25 -6.96
N ILE A 32 22.88 7.66 -5.68
CA ILE A 32 23.69 6.99 -4.64
C ILE A 32 23.30 5.50 -4.55
N ALA A 33 21.99 5.22 -4.44
CA ALA A 33 21.50 3.85 -4.34
C ALA A 33 21.80 3.04 -5.62
N MET A 34 21.59 3.61 -6.81
CA MET A 34 21.80 2.94 -8.10
C MET A 34 23.28 2.66 -8.40
N ASN A 35 24.19 3.51 -7.92
CA ASN A 35 25.63 3.31 -8.07
C ASN A 35 26.21 2.30 -7.06
N GLY A 36 25.38 1.75 -6.16
CA GLY A 36 25.82 0.80 -5.14
C GLY A 36 26.63 1.45 -4.01
N GLU A 37 26.49 2.76 -3.83
CA GLU A 37 27.09 3.51 -2.73
C GLU A 37 26.29 3.29 -1.42
N ASP A 38 26.72 3.89 -0.31
CA ASP A 38 26.04 3.77 0.97
C ASP A 38 24.69 4.51 0.98
N SER A 39 23.59 3.74 0.93
CA SER A 39 22.21 4.23 0.94
C SER A 39 21.57 4.21 2.33
N SER A 40 22.31 3.84 3.38
CA SER A 40 21.76 3.67 4.75
C SER A 40 21.17 4.95 5.35
N CYS A 41 21.62 6.11 4.88
CA CYS A 41 21.21 7.43 5.38
C CYS A 41 20.15 8.12 4.52
N ILE A 42 19.62 7.47 3.47
CA ILE A 42 18.59 8.05 2.61
C ILE A 42 17.25 8.03 3.36
N PRO A 43 16.65 9.18 3.70
CA PRO A 43 15.38 9.20 4.42
C PRO A 43 14.23 8.85 3.47
N LEU A 44 13.60 7.69 3.68
CA LEU A 44 12.38 7.30 2.96
C LEU A 44 11.16 7.47 3.86
N LEU A 45 10.07 8.01 3.30
CA LEU A 45 8.75 8.08 3.94
C LEU A 45 7.75 7.22 3.13
N PRO A 46 7.87 5.88 3.18
CA PRO A 46 6.94 5.00 2.49
C PRO A 46 5.50 5.20 2.93
N SER A 47 4.61 5.15 1.96
CA SER A 47 3.16 5.17 2.13
C SER A 47 2.57 4.21 1.10
N GLY A 48 1.32 3.80 1.26
CA GLY A 48 0.77 2.78 0.38
C GLY A 48 -0.60 2.29 0.79
N PHE A 49 -1.05 1.24 0.13
CA PHE A 49 -2.28 0.56 0.47
C PHE A 49 -2.22 -0.93 0.14
N SER A 50 -3.03 -1.71 0.83
CA SER A 50 -3.32 -3.10 0.51
C SER A 50 -4.80 -3.28 0.18
N ILE A 51 -5.09 -4.14 -0.78
CA ILE A 51 -6.42 -4.59 -1.15
C ILE A 51 -6.47 -6.08 -0.84
N THR A 52 -7.31 -6.48 0.11
CA THR A 52 -7.50 -7.89 0.48
C THR A 52 -8.95 -8.29 0.21
N PRO A 53 -9.25 -9.57 -0.06
CA PRO A 53 -10.63 -10.03 -0.11
C PRO A 53 -11.30 -9.76 1.25
N ASP A 54 -12.62 -9.56 1.24
CA ASP A 54 -13.41 -9.34 2.46
C ASP A 54 -13.62 -10.60 3.32
N GLY A 55 -12.99 -11.72 2.93
CA GLY A 55 -13.05 -12.99 3.63
C GLY A 55 -14.43 -13.65 3.56
N GLN A 56 -15.35 -13.14 2.74
CA GLN A 56 -16.52 -13.92 2.34
C GLN A 56 -16.06 -14.97 1.34
N ASP A 57 -15.52 -16.06 1.87
CA ASP A 57 -15.54 -17.31 1.13
C ASP A 57 -16.99 -17.51 0.69
N GLU A 58 -17.18 -17.73 -0.61
CA GLU A 58 -18.45 -18.25 -1.09
C GLU A 58 -18.67 -19.53 -0.30
N GLN A 59 -19.56 -19.47 0.70
CA GLN A 59 -20.14 -20.65 1.32
C GLN A 59 -20.86 -21.37 0.19
N GLY A 60 -20.11 -22.14 -0.58
CA GLY A 60 -20.55 -23.38 -1.16
C GLY A 60 -21.03 -24.19 0.04
N GLY A 61 -22.33 -24.12 0.28
CA GLY A 61 -22.95 -24.89 1.33
C GLY A 61 -22.59 -26.36 1.14
N ASP A 62 -21.85 -26.90 2.11
CA ASP A 62 -21.88 -28.31 2.47
C ASP A 62 -23.26 -28.64 3.06
N GLY A 63 -24.29 -28.43 2.24
CA GLY A 63 -25.69 -28.62 2.57
C GLY A 63 -26.33 -29.37 1.42
N ALA A 64 -26.54 -30.67 1.60
CA ALA A 64 -27.46 -31.41 0.75
C ALA A 64 -28.82 -30.70 0.77
N SER A 65 -29.18 -30.02 -0.31
CA SER A 65 -30.48 -29.34 -0.43
C SER A 65 -30.92 -29.32 -1.88
N THR A 66 -31.82 -30.24 -2.18
CA THR A 66 -32.57 -30.35 -3.43
C THR A 66 -33.63 -29.25 -3.47
N SER A 67 -33.27 -28.03 -3.86
CA SER A 67 -34.23 -27.07 -4.44
C SER A 67 -33.49 -25.85 -4.95
N SER A 68 -33.65 -25.60 -6.24
CA SER A 68 -33.22 -24.41 -6.97
C SER A 68 -33.64 -23.12 -6.28
N ASN A 69 -32.66 -22.31 -5.88
CA ASN A 69 -32.82 -20.86 -5.78
C ASN A 69 -31.59 -20.19 -6.40
N THR A 70 -31.58 -20.12 -7.73
CA THR A 70 -30.69 -19.29 -8.53
C THR A 70 -30.86 -17.83 -8.10
N GLY A 71 -29.86 -17.20 -7.48
CA GLY A 71 -29.94 -15.74 -7.25
C GLY A 71 -29.25 -15.19 -6.01
N ARG A 72 -28.30 -15.90 -5.40
CA ARG A 72 -27.36 -15.24 -4.49
C ARG A 72 -26.02 -15.17 -5.21
N CYS A 73 -25.90 -14.18 -6.09
CA CYS A 73 -24.59 -13.64 -6.41
C CYS A 73 -24.09 -13.05 -5.09
N SER A 74 -23.31 -13.81 -4.32
CA SER A 74 -22.55 -13.21 -3.24
C SER A 74 -21.58 -12.27 -3.93
N SER A 75 -21.93 -10.99 -3.95
CA SER A 75 -21.04 -9.92 -4.37
C SER A 75 -19.92 -9.86 -3.33
N GLY A 76 -18.91 -10.72 -3.47
CA GLY A 76 -17.69 -10.65 -2.67
C GLY A 76 -17.06 -9.26 -2.81
N GLY A 77 -16.68 -8.68 -1.69
CA GLY A 77 -16.06 -7.35 -1.61
C GLY A 77 -14.56 -7.40 -1.44
N SER A 78 -13.96 -6.23 -1.24
CA SER A 78 -12.56 -6.11 -0.87
C SER A 78 -12.39 -5.05 0.21
N LEU A 79 -11.45 -5.30 1.11
CA LEU A 79 -11.01 -4.38 2.14
C LEU A 79 -9.79 -3.62 1.62
N ILE A 80 -9.80 -2.30 1.79
CA ILE A 80 -8.65 -1.45 1.49
C ILE A 80 -8.07 -0.96 2.82
N THR A 81 -6.79 -1.26 3.06
CA THR A 81 -6.03 -0.71 4.19
C THR A 81 -5.01 0.27 3.66
N VAL A 82 -4.95 1.48 4.21
CA VAL A 82 -4.01 2.53 3.78
C VAL A 82 -2.97 2.76 4.87
N ALA A 83 -1.70 2.79 4.49
CA ALA A 83 -0.57 3.13 5.35
C ALA A 83 0.00 4.49 4.95
N LEU A 84 0.14 5.40 5.91
CA LEU A 84 0.64 6.75 5.69
C LEU A 84 1.76 7.06 6.68
N GLN A 85 2.87 7.59 6.18
CA GLN A 85 3.93 8.13 7.02
C GLN A 85 3.92 9.66 6.94
N ILE A 86 3.62 10.30 8.06
CA ILE A 86 3.51 11.76 8.15
C ILE A 86 4.66 12.31 8.99
N MET A 87 5.49 13.17 8.41
CA MET A 87 6.51 13.90 9.14
C MET A 87 5.91 15.17 9.76
N VAL A 88 5.82 15.21 11.09
CA VAL A 88 5.28 16.36 11.83
C VAL A 88 6.43 17.26 12.29
N TYR A 89 6.42 18.52 11.85
CA TYR A 89 7.30 19.55 12.40
C TYR A 89 6.56 20.36 13.47
N VAL A 90 7.07 20.36 14.71
CA VAL A 90 6.56 21.23 15.77
C VAL A 90 7.31 22.56 15.68
N ARG A 91 6.61 23.63 15.31
CA ARG A 91 7.19 24.99 15.34
C ARG A 91 7.22 25.45 16.80
N VAL A 92 8.35 25.27 17.48
CA VAL A 92 8.57 25.89 18.79
C VAL A 92 8.73 27.38 18.57
N GLY A 93 7.65 28.14 18.77
CA GLY A 93 7.71 29.59 18.89
C GLY A 93 8.33 29.92 20.24
N PHE A 94 9.55 30.46 20.23
CA PHE A 94 10.06 31.18 21.40
C PHE A 94 9.28 32.50 21.46
N LEU A 95 8.30 32.58 22.37
CA LEU A 95 7.84 33.88 22.86
C LEU A 95 8.70 34.21 24.07
N ARG A 96 9.85 34.87 23.83
CA ARG A 96 10.52 35.82 24.71
C ARG A 96 11.80 36.34 24.10
#